data_AF-A0A4Q6E5U7-F1
#
_entry.id   AF-A0A4Q6E5U7-F1
#
_cell.length_a   1.000
_cell.length_b   1.000
_cell.length_c   1.000
_cell.angle_alpha   90.00
_cell.angle_beta   90.00
_cell.angle_gamma   90.00
#
_symmetry.space_group_name_H-M   'P 1'
#
loop_
_entity.id
_entity.type
_entity.pdbx_description
1 polymer ?
#
loop_
_entity_poly.entity_id
_entity_poly.type
_entity_poly.pdbx_seq_one_letter_code
_entity_poly.pdbx_strand_id
1 'polypeptide(L)'
;MIQITSSRQKALLRKYSGNIKFFMIVASVCLIVASLPKQAQFRYEFEKGRIWNQKNLVSPYNFAILKTQEEIDIDRKAALASVTPMYRLDEETGKQQIEGFINDLEIKWHSATLNDKFKDRYISTGTRLLNYVYSKGIIKPHQKHQQVAPGFVISMLN
;
A
#
# COMPACT_ATOMS: atom_id res chain seq x y z
N MET A 1 23.60 -2.91 87.41
CA MET A 1 24.31 -3.65 86.34
C MET A 1 23.90 -5.11 86.47
N ILE A 2 22.90 -5.58 85.70
CA ILE A 2 22.37 -6.95 85.86
C ILE A 2 23.26 -7.89 85.05
N GLN A 3 24.13 -8.62 85.74
CA GLN A 3 25.02 -9.64 85.18
C GLN A 3 24.22 -10.94 84.99
N ILE A 4 23.66 -11.14 83.79
CA ILE A 4 22.90 -12.34 83.47
C ILE A 4 23.90 -13.48 83.17
N THR A 5 23.94 -14.51 84.02
CA THR A 5 24.85 -15.66 83.90
C THR A 5 24.68 -16.44 82.58
N SER A 6 25.77 -16.57 81.80
CA SER A 6 25.78 -17.18 80.46
C SER A 6 25.49 -18.69 80.41
N SER A 7 25.72 -19.41 81.51
CA SER A 7 25.61 -20.87 81.56
C SER A 7 24.14 -21.34 81.48
N ARG A 8 23.23 -20.64 82.16
CA ARG A 8 21.78 -20.92 82.11
C ARG A 8 21.17 -20.61 80.75
N GLN A 9 21.63 -19.55 80.08
CA GLN A 9 21.20 -19.19 78.72
C GLN A 9 21.57 -20.28 77.72
N LYS A 10 22.81 -20.79 77.75
CA LYS A 10 23.26 -21.86 76.84
C LYS A 10 22.47 -23.16 77.01
N ALA A 11 22.11 -23.53 78.24
CA ALA A 11 21.32 -24.73 78.53
C ALA A 11 19.87 -24.62 78.01
N LEU A 12 19.23 -23.45 78.19
CA LEU A 12 17.90 -23.14 77.65
C LEU A 12 17.90 -23.12 76.11
N LEU A 13 18.89 -22.46 75.51
CA LEU A 13 19.11 -22.44 74.06
C LEU A 13 19.31 -23.85 73.48
N ARG A 14 19.99 -24.75 74.22
CA ARG A 14 20.19 -26.15 73.78
C ARG A 14 18.90 -26.96 73.80
N LYS A 15 18.03 -26.76 74.80
CA LYS A 15 16.73 -27.45 74.93
C LYS A 15 15.70 -26.95 73.90
N TYR A 16 15.67 -25.65 73.63
CA TYR A 16 14.73 -25.02 72.68
C TYR A 16 15.35 -24.72 71.31
N SER A 17 16.51 -25.32 71.02
CA SER A 17 17.31 -25.08 69.80
C SER A 17 16.50 -25.23 68.51
N GLY A 18 15.62 -26.23 68.43
CA GLY A 18 14.75 -26.44 67.26
C GLY A 18 13.74 -25.30 67.05
N ASN A 19 13.05 -24.88 68.11
CA ASN A 19 12.04 -23.82 68.05
C ASN A 19 12.65 -22.46 67.72
N ILE A 20 13.85 -22.18 68.25
CA ILE A 20 14.56 -20.93 67.99
C ILE A 20 15.03 -20.87 66.52
N LYS A 21 15.55 -21.98 65.97
CA LYS A 21 15.89 -22.06 64.54
C LYS A 21 14.67 -21.87 63.66
N PHE A 22 13.55 -22.51 63.99
CA PHE A 22 12.30 -22.35 63.25
C PHE A 22 11.81 -20.89 63.25
N PHE A 23 11.81 -20.23 64.42
CA PHE A 23 11.47 -18.82 64.52
C PHE A 23 12.41 -17.94 63.68
N MET A 24 13.71 -18.23 63.68
CA MET A 24 14.70 -17.49 62.89
C MET A 24 14.43 -17.61 61.38
N ILE A 25 14.07 -18.81 60.91
CA ILE A 25 13.70 -19.06 59.50
C ILE A 25 12.45 -18.27 59.14
N VAL A 26 11.40 -18.36 59.95
CA VAL A 26 10.14 -17.62 59.72
C VAL A 26 10.38 -16.11 59.69
N ALA A 27 11.15 -15.58 60.65
CA ALA A 27 11.50 -14.17 60.70
C ALA A 27 12.27 -13.73 59.44
N SER A 28 13.19 -14.57 58.96
CA SER A 28 13.99 -14.28 57.75
C SER A 28 13.10 -14.27 56.50
N VAL A 29 12.18 -15.23 56.38
CA VAL A 29 11.22 -15.30 55.27
C VAL A 29 10.30 -14.07 55.27
N CYS A 30 9.76 -13.67 56.43
CA CYS A 30 8.93 -12.47 56.54
C CYS A 30 9.70 -11.21 56.12
N LEU A 31 10.97 -11.09 56.51
CA LEU A 31 11.81 -9.94 56.18
C LEU A 31 12.10 -9.88 54.66
N ILE A 32 12.41 -11.02 54.03
CA ILE A 32 12.62 -11.11 52.58
C ILE A 32 11.34 -10.73 51.82
N VAL A 33 10.19 -11.30 52.22
CA VAL A 33 8.90 -11.02 51.57
C VAL A 33 8.47 -9.56 51.74
N ALA A 34 8.74 -8.94 52.89
CA ALA A 34 8.45 -7.53 53.13
C ALA A 34 9.37 -6.59 52.34
N SER A 35 10.61 -7.02 52.06
CA SER A 35 11.60 -6.24 51.30
C SER A 35 11.37 -6.31 49.78
N LEU A 36 10.73 -7.37 49.28
CA LEU A 36 10.42 -7.51 47.86
C LEU A 36 9.29 -6.53 47.45
N PRO A 37 9.54 -5.64 46.46
CA PRO A 37 8.50 -4.74 45.96
C PRO A 37 7.37 -5.56 45.31
N LYS A 38 6.14 -5.38 45.81
CA LYS A 38 4.97 -6.22 45.48
C LYS A 38 4.57 -6.22 44.01
N GLN A 39 4.99 -5.25 43.20
CA GLN A 39 4.68 -5.17 41.78
C GLN A 39 5.71 -4.27 41.07
N ALA A 40 6.19 -4.71 39.92
CA ALA A 40 6.76 -3.77 38.94
C ALA A 40 5.61 -2.86 38.50
N GLN A 41 5.61 -1.61 38.95
CA GLN A 41 4.64 -0.62 38.48
C GLN A 41 4.83 -0.48 36.98
N PHE A 42 3.86 -0.96 36.19
CA PHE A 42 3.79 -0.59 34.79
C PHE A 42 3.70 0.93 34.76
N ARG A 43 4.61 1.59 34.02
CA ARG A 43 4.66 3.07 33.93
C ARG A 43 3.38 3.70 33.34
N TYR A 44 2.41 2.87 32.96
CA TYR A 44 1.16 3.24 32.34
C TYR A 44 -0.01 2.68 33.15
N GLU A 45 -0.51 3.48 34.08
CA GLU A 45 -1.79 3.21 34.75
C GLU A 45 -2.93 3.72 33.85
N PHE A 46 -3.89 2.85 33.54
CA PHE A 46 -5.08 3.22 32.78
C PHE A 46 -6.30 3.09 33.71
N GLU A 47 -6.96 4.21 33.97
CA GLU A 47 -8.24 4.24 34.69
C GLU A 47 -9.38 4.30 33.68
N LYS A 48 -10.28 3.31 33.71
CA LYS A 48 -11.43 3.25 32.81
C LYS A 48 -12.35 4.46 33.06
N GLY A 49 -12.65 5.21 32.00
CA GLY A 49 -13.52 6.41 32.08
C GLY A 49 -12.78 7.74 32.26
N ARG A 50 -11.45 7.74 32.39
CA ARG A 50 -10.62 8.94 32.37
C ARG A 50 -10.09 9.21 30.96
N ILE A 51 -9.84 10.50 30.67
CA ILE A 51 -9.18 10.92 29.44
C ILE A 51 -7.73 10.40 29.38
N TRP A 52 -7.27 10.06 28.17
CA TRP A 52 -5.92 9.55 27.94
C TRP A 52 -4.88 10.65 28.19
N ASN A 53 -4.13 10.53 29.28
CA ASN A 53 -3.15 11.53 29.71
C ASN A 53 -1.71 11.22 29.26
N GLN A 54 -1.47 10.07 28.64
CA GLN A 54 -0.15 9.60 28.25
C GLN A 54 0.17 10.00 26.81
N LYS A 55 1.45 9.94 26.44
CA LYS A 55 1.84 10.17 25.04
C LYS A 55 1.21 9.11 24.15
N ASN A 56 0.75 9.51 22.98
CA ASN A 56 0.27 8.56 21.97
C ASN A 56 1.39 7.60 21.60
N LEU A 57 1.11 6.30 21.68
CA LEU A 57 2.03 5.26 21.26
C LEU A 57 1.89 5.09 19.76
N VAL A 58 2.85 5.65 19.01
CA VAL A 58 2.97 5.47 17.58
C VAL A 58 4.07 4.46 17.32
N SER A 59 3.85 3.55 16.37
CA SER A 59 4.87 2.57 15.97
C SER A 59 6.15 3.29 15.50
N PRO A 60 7.35 2.88 15.96
CA PRO A 60 8.61 3.47 15.51
C PRO A 60 9.00 3.06 14.08
N TYR A 61 8.26 2.14 13.47
CA TYR A 61 8.45 1.66 12.11
C TYR A 61 7.14 1.54 11.35
N ASN A 62 7.22 1.64 10.03
CA ASN A 62 6.09 1.42 9.13
C ASN A 62 5.90 -0.09 8.93
N PHE A 63 4.67 -0.56 9.04
CA PHE A 63 4.29 -1.91 8.65
C PHE A 63 3.29 -1.85 7.50
N ALA A 64 3.36 -2.82 6.59
CA ALA A 64 2.39 -2.93 5.52
C ALA A 64 1.06 -3.43 6.11
N ILE A 65 -0.01 -2.68 5.88
CA ILE A 65 -1.37 -3.15 6.12
C ILE A 65 -1.78 -3.91 4.87
N LEU A 66 -1.89 -5.24 4.97
CA LEU A 66 -2.38 -6.05 3.86
C LEU A 66 -3.88 -5.77 3.67
N LYS A 67 -4.21 -5.24 2.49
CA LYS A 67 -5.60 -5.09 2.06
C LYS A 67 -6.16 -6.44 1.60
N THR A 68 -7.47 -6.63 1.72
CA THR A 68 -8.11 -7.82 1.14
C THR A 68 -8.12 -7.72 -0.39
N GLN A 69 -8.32 -8.85 -1.07
CA GLN A 69 -8.39 -8.85 -2.52
C GLN A 69 -9.56 -8.00 -3.02
N GLU A 70 -10.70 -8.02 -2.31
CA GLU A 70 -11.87 -7.19 -2.67
C GLU A 70 -11.55 -5.70 -2.56
N GLU A 71 -10.86 -5.26 -1.50
CA GLU A 71 -10.45 -3.87 -1.33
C GLU A 71 -9.49 -3.42 -2.43
N ILE A 72 -8.53 -4.28 -2.80
CA ILE A 72 -7.59 -4.01 -3.90
C ILE A 72 -8.32 -3.82 -5.22
N ASP A 73 -9.33 -4.64 -5.50
CA ASP A 73 -10.10 -4.58 -6.73
C ASP A 73 -10.99 -3.33 -6.79
N ILE A 74 -11.58 -2.93 -5.65
CA ILE A 74 -12.33 -1.68 -5.51
C ILE A 74 -11.42 -0.47 -5.75
N ASP A 75 -10.26 -0.43 -5.10
CA ASP A 75 -9.27 0.64 -5.26
C ASP A 75 -8.80 0.75 -6.72
N ARG A 76 -8.52 -0.39 -7.36
CA ARG A 76 -8.13 -0.42 -8.77
C ARG A 76 -9.22 0.17 -9.66
N LYS A 77 -10.49 -0.17 -9.40
CA LYS A 77 -11.63 0.36 -10.15
C LYS A 77 -11.78 1.86 -9.95
N ALA A 78 -11.63 2.35 -8.72
CA ALA A 78 -11.69 3.77 -8.40
C ALA A 78 -10.54 4.54 -9.06
N ALA A 79 -9.32 4.01 -9.01
CA ALA A 79 -8.15 4.59 -9.66
C ALA A 79 -8.32 4.65 -11.19
N LEU A 80 -8.84 3.58 -11.82
CA LEU A 80 -9.10 3.59 -13.26
C LEU A 80 -10.21 4.57 -13.66
N ALA A 81 -11.17 4.83 -12.77
CA ALA A 81 -12.23 5.81 -13.01
C ALA A 81 -11.75 7.26 -12.90
N SER A 82 -10.70 7.53 -12.11
CA SER A 82 -10.16 8.89 -11.94
C SER A 82 -9.11 9.28 -12.98
N VAL A 83 -8.56 8.33 -13.72
CA VAL A 83 -7.57 8.60 -14.76
C VAL A 83 -8.22 9.33 -15.93
N THR A 84 -7.73 10.54 -16.20
CA THR A 84 -8.04 11.28 -17.44
C THR A 84 -7.06 10.87 -18.53
N PRO A 85 -7.52 10.25 -19.64
CA PRO A 85 -6.63 9.82 -20.70
C PRO A 85 -6.04 11.04 -21.44
N MET A 86 -4.72 11.02 -21.63
CA MET A 86 -4.00 12.01 -22.42
C MET A 86 -3.50 11.36 -23.71
N TYR A 87 -3.80 12.02 -24.83
CA TYR A 87 -3.40 11.57 -26.16
C TYR A 87 -2.30 12.48 -26.70
N ARG A 88 -1.38 11.90 -27.46
CA ARG A 88 -0.37 12.65 -28.21
C ARG A 88 -0.64 12.46 -29.69
N LEU A 89 -0.68 13.57 -30.43
CA LEU A 89 -0.78 13.51 -31.88
C LEU A 89 0.52 12.93 -32.45
N ASP A 90 0.37 11.95 -33.33
CA ASP A 90 1.48 11.39 -34.10
C ASP A 90 1.29 11.80 -35.57
N GLU A 91 2.02 12.84 -35.97
CA GLU A 91 1.93 13.39 -37.33
C GLU A 91 2.58 12.48 -38.37
N GLU A 92 3.54 11.64 -37.96
CA GLU A 92 4.28 10.75 -38.86
C GLU A 92 3.43 9.56 -39.29
N THR A 93 2.59 9.05 -38.39
CA THR A 93 1.68 7.95 -38.68
C THR A 93 0.76 8.27 -39.87
N GLY A 94 0.24 9.50 -39.95
CA GLY A 94 -0.62 9.91 -41.07
C GLY A 94 0.08 9.82 -42.42
N LYS A 95 1.33 10.31 -42.50
CA LYS A 95 2.15 10.27 -43.72
C LYS A 95 2.45 8.83 -44.12
N GLN A 96 2.88 8.00 -43.16
CA GLN A 96 3.19 6.59 -43.40
C GLN A 96 1.98 5.81 -43.93
N GLN A 97 0.78 6.06 -43.41
CA GLN A 97 -0.43 5.38 -43.91
C GLN A 97 -0.83 5.83 -45.32
N ILE A 98 -0.58 7.09 -45.68
CA ILE A 98 -0.82 7.58 -47.05
C ILE A 98 0.15 6.93 -48.02
N GLU A 99 1.43 6.86 -47.68
CA GLU A 99 2.45 6.17 -48.49
C GLU A 99 2.15 4.68 -48.63
N GLY A 100 1.79 4.02 -47.52
CA GLY A 100 1.35 2.61 -47.51
C GLY A 100 0.14 2.39 -48.42
N PHE A 101 -0.85 3.27 -48.39
CA PHE A 101 -2.00 3.22 -49.29
C PHE A 101 -1.59 3.30 -50.78
N ILE A 102 -0.67 4.20 -51.13
CA ILE A 102 -0.20 4.34 -52.52
C ILE A 102 0.49 3.05 -52.98
N ASN A 103 1.38 2.49 -52.15
CA ASN A 103 2.09 1.25 -52.45
C ASN A 103 1.14 0.05 -52.58
N ASP A 104 0.22 -0.11 -51.63
CA ASP A 104 -0.77 -1.18 -51.64
C ASP A 104 -1.69 -1.10 -52.86
N LEU A 105 -2.09 0.12 -53.23
CA LEU A 105 -2.90 0.35 -54.42
C LEU A 105 -2.13 0.00 -55.68
N GLU A 106 -0.85 0.36 -55.78
CA GLU A 106 -0.01 0.03 -56.93
C GLU A 106 0.16 -1.49 -57.11
N ILE A 107 0.41 -2.22 -56.03
CA ILE A 107 0.52 -3.69 -56.06
C ILE A 107 -0.81 -4.31 -56.50
N LYS A 108 -1.92 -3.90 -55.89
CA LYS A 108 -3.25 -4.44 -56.19
C LYS A 108 -3.72 -4.07 -57.60
N TRP A 109 -3.36 -2.89 -58.10
CA TRP A 109 -3.71 -2.44 -59.44
C TRP A 109 -3.10 -3.33 -60.53
N HIS A 110 -1.82 -3.69 -60.38
CA HIS A 110 -1.15 -4.62 -61.30
C HIS A 110 -1.82 -6.00 -61.32
N SER A 111 -2.35 -6.46 -60.18
CA SER A 111 -3.06 -7.74 -60.09
C SER A 111 -4.50 -7.72 -60.60
N ALA A 112 -5.11 -6.53 -60.74
CA ALA A 112 -6.54 -6.36 -61.00
C ALA A 112 -6.92 -6.24 -62.49
N THR A 113 -5.94 -6.23 -63.40
CA THR A 113 -6.16 -6.11 -64.87
C THR A 113 -7.02 -4.88 -65.25
N LEU A 114 -6.81 -3.76 -64.55
CA LEU A 114 -7.54 -2.51 -64.76
C LEU A 114 -6.82 -1.60 -65.77
N ASN A 115 -7.55 -0.67 -66.38
CA ASN A 115 -6.97 0.29 -67.33
C ASN A 115 -6.20 1.38 -66.61
N ASP A 116 -4.89 1.48 -66.89
CA ASP A 116 -3.95 2.42 -66.28
C ASP A 116 -4.36 3.90 -66.40
N LYS A 117 -5.18 4.28 -67.38
CA LYS A 117 -5.72 5.65 -67.49
C LYS A 117 -6.47 6.12 -66.24
N PHE A 118 -7.02 5.20 -65.45
CA PHE A 118 -7.75 5.56 -64.25
C PHE A 118 -6.89 5.59 -62.98
N LYS A 119 -5.68 5.00 -63.00
CA LYS A 119 -4.81 4.83 -61.83
C LYS A 119 -4.60 6.15 -61.07
N ASP A 120 -4.21 7.20 -61.79
CA ASP A 120 -3.95 8.53 -61.20
C ASP A 120 -5.19 9.16 -60.56
N ARG A 121 -6.37 8.91 -61.15
CA ARG A 121 -7.64 9.39 -60.59
C ARG A 121 -7.97 8.69 -59.28
N TYR A 122 -7.74 7.38 -59.17
CA TYR A 122 -7.97 6.64 -57.93
C TYR A 122 -6.97 7.02 -56.85
N ILE A 123 -5.68 7.13 -57.18
CA ILE A 123 -4.64 7.58 -56.25
C ILE A 123 -5.00 8.96 -55.70
N SER A 124 -5.26 9.94 -56.57
CA SER A 124 -5.56 11.32 -56.16
C SER A 124 -6.89 11.48 -55.41
N THR A 125 -7.84 10.57 -55.62
CA THR A 125 -9.11 10.57 -54.86
C THR A 125 -8.89 9.95 -53.48
N GLY A 126 -8.19 8.82 -53.41
CA GLY A 126 -7.87 8.13 -52.16
C GLY A 126 -7.00 8.97 -51.24
N THR A 127 -5.92 9.56 -51.75
CA THR A 127 -5.03 10.42 -50.95
C THR A 127 -5.76 11.65 -50.42
N ARG A 128 -6.66 12.25 -51.21
CA ARG A 128 -7.49 13.39 -50.77
C ARG A 128 -8.46 13.00 -49.68
N LEU A 129 -9.08 11.83 -49.78
CA LEU A 129 -9.97 11.30 -48.75
C LEU A 129 -9.21 11.01 -47.46
N LEU A 130 -8.06 10.33 -47.53
CA LEU A 130 -7.22 10.06 -46.36
C LEU A 130 -6.76 11.36 -45.69
N ASN A 131 -6.28 12.33 -46.48
CA ASN A 131 -5.90 13.65 -45.96
C ASN A 131 -7.07 14.35 -45.28
N TYR A 132 -8.28 14.30 -45.85
CA TYR A 132 -9.47 14.87 -45.22
C TYR A 132 -9.78 14.19 -43.87
N VAL A 133 -9.78 12.86 -43.82
CA VAL A 133 -10.05 12.12 -42.58
C VAL A 133 -8.98 12.41 -41.52
N TYR A 134 -7.69 12.36 -41.88
CA TYR A 134 -6.60 12.66 -40.94
C TYR A 134 -6.59 14.11 -40.49
N SER A 135 -7.00 15.07 -41.34
CA SER A 135 -7.18 16.48 -40.94
C SER A 135 -8.28 16.69 -39.90
N LYS A 136 -9.29 15.82 -39.88
CA LYS A 136 -10.33 15.80 -38.85
C LYS A 136 -9.88 15.11 -37.56
N GLY A 137 -8.82 14.29 -37.64
CA GLY A 137 -8.28 13.50 -36.55
C GLY A 137 -8.99 12.15 -36.41
N ILE A 138 -8.20 11.10 -36.17
CA ILE A 138 -8.71 9.77 -35.80
C ILE A 138 -8.17 9.44 -34.42
N ILE A 139 -9.07 9.03 -33.53
CA ILE A 139 -8.71 8.54 -32.22
C ILE A 139 -9.01 7.05 -32.13
N LYS A 140 -8.06 6.29 -31.59
CA LYS A 140 -8.28 4.91 -31.19
C LYS A 140 -8.48 4.88 -29.66
N PRO A 141 -9.72 4.86 -29.16
CA PRO A 141 -9.96 4.79 -27.73
C PRO A 141 -9.46 3.45 -27.19
N HIS A 142 -8.85 3.49 -26.01
CA HIS A 142 -8.36 2.29 -25.34
C HIS A 142 -9.45 1.75 -24.41
N GLN A 143 -9.80 0.46 -24.53
CA GLN A 143 -10.95 -0.15 -23.84
C GLN A 143 -10.93 0.04 -22.31
N LYS A 144 -9.75 0.09 -21.67
CA LYS A 144 -9.63 0.30 -20.21
C LYS A 144 -9.99 1.72 -19.74
N HIS A 145 -9.93 2.70 -20.63
CA HIS A 145 -10.22 4.11 -20.33
C HIS A 145 -11.57 4.55 -20.86
N GLN A 146 -12.25 3.68 -21.62
CA GLN A 146 -13.57 3.94 -22.17
C GLN A 146 -14.63 3.63 -21.11
N GLN A 147 -14.74 4.52 -20.11
CA GLN A 147 -15.94 4.58 -19.30
C GLN A 147 -17.04 5.08 -20.24
N VAL A 148 -18.06 4.25 -20.48
CA VAL A 148 -19.17 4.47 -21.42
C VAL A 148 -20.08 5.57 -20.88
N ALA A 149 -19.57 6.79 -20.74
CA ALA A 149 -20.27 7.94 -20.24
C ALA A 149 -20.38 8.99 -21.38
N PRO A 150 -21.58 9.55 -21.61
CA PRO A 150 -21.73 10.68 -22.52
C PRO A 150 -20.99 11.89 -21.94
N GLY A 151 -19.91 12.32 -22.60
CA GLY A 151 -19.05 13.44 -22.14
C GLY A 151 -17.56 13.12 -22.00
N PHE A 152 -17.03 12.13 -22.71
CA PHE A 152 -15.61 11.78 -22.68
C PHE A 152 -14.72 12.97 -23.09
N VAL A 153 -13.99 13.53 -22.11
CA VAL A 153 -13.04 14.63 -22.33
C VAL A 153 -11.77 14.06 -22.94
N ILE A 154 -11.43 14.53 -24.14
CA ILE A 154 -10.18 14.18 -24.83
C ILE A 154 -9.16 15.25 -24.50
N SER A 155 -8.14 14.89 -23.72
CA SER A 155 -7.02 15.78 -23.42
C SER A 155 -5.86 15.48 -24.37
N MET A 156 -5.38 16.50 -25.07
CA MET A 156 -4.21 16.40 -25.94
C MET A 156 -2.98 16.94 -25.20
N LEU A 157 -1.87 16.22 -25.27
CA LEU A 157 -0.56 16.71 -24.84
C LEU A 157 -0.03 17.65 -25.93
N ASN A 158 0.23 18.90 -25.56
CA ASN A 158 0.82 19.93 -26.43
C ASN A 158 2.34 19.79 -26.52
#